data_AF-A0A3M0FQ36-F1
#
_entry.id   AF-A0A3M0FQ36-F1
#
_cell.length_a   1.000
_cell.length_b   1.000
_cell.length_c   1.000
_cell.angle_alpha   90.00
_cell.angle_beta   90.00
_cell.angle_gamma   90.00
#
_symmetry.space_group_name_H-M   'P 1'
#
loop_
_entity.id
_entity.type
_entity.pdbx_description
1 polymer ?
#
loop_
_entity_poly.entity_id
_entity_poly.type
_entity_poly.pdbx_seq_one_letter_code
_entity_poly.pdbx_strand_id
1 'polypeptide(L)'
;MSLHPAARVTDVFGHDATLVGIDTGVALGALLAVGIIASGGLTAIAVGAALVTIGAGRMTGAAIGKNLEGPVTGQLRTGSVNVFINGLSAAMVGEARGDCSQDGGTAHRVATGSATVFINGRPAARVSETMDCGAVIRSGSSNVYIGGSRLSPICVSLRAEQAKLERFRIDAQAASAAYEPLETRTPPEGYRNATDADLGRLRLSAKMLEHPIDRRTGEPSKFRAAVFIDQKTGSPLVAYKGTTMNSGADWTVNAEQGLGNETFYYDQAQFIARKVATSPSGAGARLTGHSLGGGMASAGATASGLPATTFNAAGLNAKTVPHSVAANIDAVYVKGEPVRGIQSLPFSPDSAASKDWPLEPADRAHQLAVLALIPLGPLAVGGGLAIRNLLLHRMTAVDAALAQKRAETERALSTNGCS
;
A
#
# COMPACT_ATOMS: atom_id res chain seq x y z
N MET A 1 -16.03 1.94 16.02
CA MET A 1 -16.80 2.60 14.95
C MET A 1 -17.24 3.95 15.46
N SER A 2 -16.94 5.02 14.74
CA SER A 2 -17.37 6.36 15.10
C SER A 2 -18.90 6.51 14.95
N LEU A 3 -19.52 7.22 15.89
CA LEU A 3 -20.96 7.52 15.93
C LEU A 3 -21.09 9.04 15.90
N HIS A 4 -21.74 9.56 14.86
CA HIS A 4 -21.95 11.01 14.71
C HIS A 4 -23.44 11.32 14.56
N PRO A 5 -23.91 12.47 15.06
CA PRO A 5 -25.27 12.95 14.83
C PRO A 5 -25.66 12.87 13.36
N ALA A 6 -26.84 12.33 13.07
CA ALA A 6 -27.37 12.25 11.72
C ALA A 6 -27.67 13.66 11.17
N ALA A 7 -27.21 13.94 9.95
CA ALA A 7 -27.50 15.21 9.29
C ALA A 7 -28.83 15.16 8.55
N ARG A 8 -29.50 16.30 8.47
CA ARG A 8 -30.87 16.45 7.98
C ARG A 8 -31.04 17.81 7.31
N VAL A 9 -32.18 18.01 6.65
CA VAL A 9 -32.56 19.35 6.20
C VAL A 9 -32.59 20.32 7.38
N THR A 10 -32.27 21.59 7.13
CA THR A 10 -32.03 22.69 8.09
C THR A 10 -30.72 22.62 8.87
N ASP A 11 -30.02 21.49 8.87
CA ASP A 11 -28.72 21.41 9.53
C ASP A 11 -27.69 22.31 8.81
N VAL A 12 -26.90 23.04 9.61
CA VAL A 12 -25.98 24.07 9.14
C VAL A 12 -24.63 23.48 8.74
N PHE A 13 -23.96 24.15 7.81
CA PHE A 13 -22.59 23.86 7.40
C PHE A 13 -21.75 25.14 7.30
N GLY A 14 -20.43 25.00 7.35
CA GLY A 14 -19.51 26.13 7.23
C GLY A 14 -18.07 25.74 6.94
N HIS A 15 -17.27 26.68 6.47
CA HIS A 15 -15.84 26.53 6.20
C HIS A 15 -14.97 26.87 7.43
N ASP A 16 -13.77 26.30 7.49
CA ASP A 16 -12.77 26.63 8.52
C ASP A 16 -12.39 28.12 8.43
N ALA A 17 -12.24 28.81 9.58
CA ALA A 17 -11.94 30.24 9.64
C ALA A 17 -10.61 30.59 8.96
N THR A 18 -9.69 29.62 8.90
CA THR A 18 -8.36 29.79 8.27
C THR A 18 -8.40 29.87 6.74
N LEU A 19 -9.50 29.45 6.11
CA LEU A 19 -9.67 29.45 4.65
C LEU A 19 -10.43 30.67 4.13
N VAL A 20 -11.02 31.50 5.01
CA VAL A 20 -11.86 32.65 4.63
C VAL A 20 -11.04 33.84 4.09
N GLY A 21 -9.71 33.77 4.11
CA GLY A 21 -8.80 34.81 3.62
C GLY A 21 -7.85 34.39 2.49
N ILE A 22 -7.96 33.16 2.00
CA ILE A 22 -7.28 32.73 0.77
C ILE A 22 -8.39 32.61 -0.26
N ASP A 23 -8.28 33.25 -1.42
CA ASP A 23 -9.14 32.93 -2.57
C ASP A 23 -8.92 31.45 -2.92
N THR A 24 -9.75 30.56 -2.36
CA THR A 24 -9.50 29.13 -2.29
C THR A 24 -9.77 28.43 -3.61
N GLY A 25 -8.73 28.30 -4.44
CA GLY A 25 -8.70 27.39 -5.59
C GLY A 25 -8.58 25.90 -5.24
N VAL A 26 -8.91 25.47 -4.01
CA VAL A 26 -8.89 24.04 -3.61
C VAL A 26 -10.32 23.60 -3.34
N ALA A 27 -11.08 23.37 -4.42
CA ALA A 27 -12.34 22.66 -4.32
C ALA A 27 -12.04 21.18 -4.03
N LEU A 28 -12.42 20.70 -2.84
CA LEU A 28 -12.49 19.26 -2.54
C LEU A 28 -13.71 18.60 -3.23
N GLY A 29 -14.01 19.02 -4.48
CA GLY A 29 -15.20 18.72 -5.27
C GLY A 29 -15.26 17.29 -5.80
N ALA A 30 -15.03 16.30 -4.94
CA ALA A 30 -15.19 14.91 -5.27
C ALA A 30 -16.58 14.43 -4.84
N LEU A 31 -17.48 14.26 -5.81
CA LEU A 31 -18.75 13.60 -5.56
C LEU A 31 -18.58 12.10 -5.70
N LEU A 32 -19.09 11.34 -4.73
CA LEU A 32 -19.14 9.90 -4.82
C LEU A 32 -20.31 9.49 -5.72
N ALA A 33 -19.99 8.79 -6.82
CA ALA A 33 -20.96 8.02 -7.56
C ALA A 33 -21.12 6.66 -6.86
N VAL A 34 -22.36 6.31 -6.54
CA VAL A 34 -22.69 5.08 -5.82
C VAL A 34 -23.63 4.27 -6.70
N GLY A 35 -23.15 3.12 -7.19
CA GLY A 35 -23.94 2.16 -7.96
C GLY A 35 -24.33 0.97 -7.11
N ILE A 36 -25.62 0.60 -7.13
CA ILE A 36 -26.09 -0.62 -6.48
C ILE A 36 -25.99 -1.75 -7.50
N ILE A 37 -25.14 -2.74 -7.23
CA ILE A 37 -25.10 -3.97 -8.02
C ILE A 37 -26.10 -4.93 -7.38
N ALA A 38 -27.18 -5.23 -8.11
CA ALA A 38 -28.16 -6.25 -7.72
C ALA A 38 -27.59 -7.66 -7.99
N SER A 39 -26.58 -8.07 -7.25
CA SER A 39 -26.23 -9.48 -7.14
C SER A 39 -27.17 -10.11 -6.11
N GLY A 40 -27.95 -11.11 -6.52
CA GLY A 40 -28.88 -11.81 -5.63
C GLY A 40 -28.16 -12.34 -4.38
N GLY A 41 -28.53 -11.79 -3.21
CA GLY A 41 -27.90 -12.08 -1.91
C GLY A 41 -26.81 -11.08 -1.54
N LEU A 42 -27.14 -10.13 -0.65
CA LEU A 42 -26.37 -8.92 -0.28
C LEU A 42 -26.08 -7.99 -1.47
N THR A 43 -26.78 -6.86 -1.55
CA THR A 43 -26.47 -5.77 -2.49
C THR A 43 -25.04 -5.27 -2.28
N ALA A 44 -24.14 -5.55 -3.21
CA ALA A 44 -22.81 -4.97 -3.22
C ALA A 44 -22.91 -3.54 -3.79
N ILE A 45 -22.46 -2.56 -3.01
CA ILE A 45 -22.44 -1.16 -3.44
C ILE A 45 -21.07 -0.87 -4.07
N ALA A 46 -21.06 -0.60 -5.38
CA ALA A 46 -19.89 -0.10 -6.07
C ALA A 46 -19.78 1.41 -5.87
N VAL A 47 -18.69 1.88 -5.27
CA VAL A 47 -18.44 3.30 -5.04
C VAL A 47 -17.35 3.77 -6.01
N GLY A 48 -17.73 4.59 -6.99
CA GLY A 48 -16.81 5.28 -7.88
C GLY A 48 -16.64 6.73 -7.42
N ALA A 49 -15.42 7.18 -7.12
CA ALA A 49 -15.17 8.59 -6.86
C ALA A 49 -15.04 9.35 -8.19
N ALA A 50 -15.99 10.24 -8.49
CA ALA A 50 -15.83 11.20 -9.58
C ALA A 50 -15.15 12.45 -9.01
N LEU A 51 -13.83 12.55 -9.20
CA LEU A 51 -13.06 13.75 -8.86
C LEU A 51 -13.34 14.82 -9.92
N VAL A 52 -14.08 15.88 -9.59
CA VAL A 52 -14.09 17.10 -10.40
C VAL A 52 -12.86 17.91 -9.99
N THR A 53 -11.77 17.78 -10.76
CA THR A 53 -10.51 18.47 -10.49
C THR A 53 -10.58 19.92 -10.93
N ILE A 54 -10.52 20.86 -10.00
CA ILE A 54 -10.10 22.24 -10.27
C ILE A 54 -8.63 22.35 -9.82
N GLY A 55 -7.70 22.43 -10.78
CA GLY A 55 -6.29 22.79 -10.57
C GLY A 55 -5.33 21.67 -10.11
N ALA A 56 -4.25 21.45 -10.86
CA ALA A 56 -3.18 20.48 -10.59
C ALA A 56 -2.22 20.91 -9.45
N GLY A 57 -2.77 21.28 -8.29
CA GLY A 57 -2.04 21.48 -7.05
C GLY A 57 -2.04 20.20 -6.22
N ARG A 58 -0.92 19.89 -5.56
CA ARG A 58 -0.75 18.74 -4.67
C ARG A 58 -1.97 18.62 -3.74
N MET A 59 -2.56 17.43 -3.62
CA MET A 59 -3.52 17.10 -2.56
C MET A 59 -2.78 17.06 -1.21
N THR A 60 -2.26 18.20 -0.76
CA THR A 60 -1.88 18.42 0.63
C THR A 60 -3.17 18.36 1.42
N GLY A 61 -3.39 17.25 2.12
CA GLY A 61 -4.55 17.04 2.96
C GLY A 61 -4.68 18.18 3.97
N ALA A 62 -5.55 19.15 3.68
CA ALA A 62 -6.08 20.03 4.70
C ALA A 62 -6.84 19.12 5.66
N ALA A 63 -6.27 18.94 6.86
CA ALA A 63 -6.91 18.18 7.91
C ALA A 63 -8.33 18.73 8.12
N ILE A 64 -9.34 17.88 7.96
CA ILE A 64 -10.71 18.15 8.38
C ILE A 64 -10.69 18.07 9.92
N GLY A 65 -10.16 19.09 10.59
CA GLY A 65 -9.92 18.99 12.03
C GLY A 65 -9.02 20.04 12.68
N LYS A 66 -8.86 21.24 12.12
CA LYS A 66 -8.37 22.36 12.94
C LYS A 66 -9.59 23.11 13.51
N ASN A 67 -9.60 23.24 14.83
CA ASN A 67 -10.71 23.77 15.66
C ASN A 67 -10.90 25.30 15.53
N LEU A 68 -10.80 25.85 14.32
CA LEU A 68 -11.14 27.24 14.04
C LEU A 68 -12.42 27.24 13.22
N GLU A 69 -13.55 27.11 13.93
CA GLU A 69 -14.87 27.13 13.30
C GLU A 69 -15.12 28.52 12.70
N GLY A 70 -14.97 28.65 11.38
CA GLY A 70 -15.37 29.85 10.64
C GLY A 70 -16.88 30.07 10.70
N PRO A 71 -17.42 31.16 10.16
CA PRO A 71 -18.86 31.39 10.19
C PRO A 71 -19.65 30.27 9.49
N VAL A 72 -20.90 30.07 9.89
CA VAL A 72 -21.87 29.26 9.13
C VAL A 72 -22.05 29.91 7.76
N THR A 73 -21.89 29.12 6.70
CA THR A 73 -22.00 29.59 5.31
C THR A 73 -23.26 29.10 4.61
N GLY A 74 -24.02 28.20 5.24
CA GLY A 74 -25.30 27.75 4.69
C GLY A 74 -25.97 26.68 5.54
N GLN A 75 -27.09 26.17 5.02
CA GLN A 75 -27.85 25.09 5.62
C GLN A 75 -28.38 24.14 4.55
N LEU A 76 -28.53 22.86 4.90
CA LEU A 76 -29.09 21.86 4.01
C LEU A 76 -30.57 22.18 3.73
N ARG A 77 -30.95 22.20 2.46
CA ARG A 77 -32.32 22.48 1.98
C ARG A 77 -33.03 21.26 1.41
N THR A 78 -32.26 20.28 0.94
CA THR A 78 -32.78 19.07 0.30
C THR A 78 -32.25 17.83 1.01
N GLY A 79 -33.02 16.75 0.99
CA GLY A 79 -32.71 15.48 1.64
C GLY A 79 -33.61 14.37 1.11
N SER A 80 -33.71 13.28 1.85
CA SER A 80 -34.55 12.13 1.51
C SER A 80 -36.03 12.50 1.42
N VAL A 81 -36.71 11.92 0.42
CA VAL A 81 -38.15 12.10 0.18
C VAL A 81 -39.04 11.27 1.10
N ASN A 82 -38.49 10.26 1.77
CA ASN A 82 -39.26 9.25 2.51
C ASN A 82 -38.59 8.78 3.81
N VAL A 83 -37.36 9.20 4.10
CA VAL A 83 -36.67 8.90 5.36
C VAL A 83 -36.48 10.20 6.13
N PHE A 84 -37.09 10.26 7.31
CA PHE A 84 -37.11 11.44 8.17
C PHE A 84 -36.43 11.14 9.50
N ILE A 85 -35.68 12.10 10.02
CA ILE A 85 -35.00 12.02 11.32
C ILE A 85 -35.48 13.21 12.17
N ASN A 86 -36.17 12.92 13.27
CA ASN A 86 -36.95 13.89 14.04
C ASN A 86 -37.84 14.80 13.16
N GLY A 87 -38.56 14.20 12.20
CA GLY A 87 -39.49 14.92 11.33
C GLY A 87 -38.86 15.71 10.17
N LEU A 88 -37.53 15.77 10.07
CA LEU A 88 -36.82 16.45 8.98
C LEU A 88 -36.24 15.43 8.00
N SER A 89 -36.29 15.72 6.71
CA SER A 89 -35.70 14.86 5.67
C SER A 89 -34.23 14.56 5.96
N ALA A 90 -33.86 13.28 5.99
CA ALA A 90 -32.50 12.86 6.27
C ALA A 90 -31.54 13.24 5.12
N ALA A 91 -30.32 13.66 5.44
CA ALA A 91 -29.34 14.03 4.43
C ALA A 91 -28.54 12.81 3.94
N MET A 92 -28.23 12.78 2.65
CA MET A 92 -27.49 11.69 2.00
C MET A 92 -26.61 12.20 0.86
N VAL A 93 -25.49 11.52 0.62
CA VAL A 93 -24.46 11.94 -0.35
C VAL A 93 -25.04 12.10 -1.76
N GLY A 94 -24.69 13.18 -2.43
CA GLY A 94 -25.07 13.50 -3.82
C GLY A 94 -26.49 14.05 -3.99
N GLU A 95 -27.39 13.82 -3.03
CA GLU A 95 -28.78 14.30 -3.11
C GLU A 95 -29.07 15.44 -2.16
N ALA A 96 -28.56 15.40 -0.94
CA ALA A 96 -28.71 16.53 -0.03
C ALA A 96 -27.84 17.70 -0.48
N ARG A 97 -28.44 18.91 -0.50
CA ARG A 97 -27.83 20.15 -0.99
C ARG A 97 -28.21 21.34 -0.14
N GLY A 98 -27.37 22.36 -0.14
CA GLY A 98 -27.68 23.68 0.42
C GLY A 98 -26.88 24.78 -0.27
N ASP A 99 -27.38 26.01 -0.18
CA ASP A 99 -26.76 27.17 -0.80
C ASP A 99 -25.60 27.66 0.07
N CYS A 100 -24.43 27.90 -0.52
CA CYS A 100 -23.27 28.41 0.20
C CYS A 100 -23.06 29.91 -0.06
N SER A 101 -23.03 30.71 1.00
CA SER A 101 -22.85 32.16 0.93
C SER A 101 -21.45 32.59 0.48
N GLN A 102 -20.44 31.74 0.64
CA GLN A 102 -19.08 32.02 0.15
C GLN A 102 -18.94 31.82 -1.37
N ASP A 103 -19.84 31.07 -1.99
CA ASP A 103 -19.85 30.79 -3.43
C ASP A 103 -21.02 31.50 -4.14
N GLY A 104 -21.32 32.73 -3.70
CA GLY A 104 -22.38 33.56 -4.30
C GLY A 104 -23.79 32.99 -4.17
N GLY A 105 -24.02 32.07 -3.22
CA GLY A 105 -25.30 31.37 -3.04
C GLY A 105 -25.47 30.14 -3.93
N THR A 106 -24.39 29.64 -4.56
CA THR A 106 -24.42 28.42 -5.35
C THR A 106 -24.82 27.23 -4.48
N ALA A 107 -25.69 26.36 -5.01
CA ALA A 107 -26.13 25.14 -4.34
C ALA A 107 -25.07 24.04 -4.45
N HIS A 108 -24.57 23.60 -3.30
CA HIS A 108 -23.54 22.57 -3.15
C HIS A 108 -24.14 21.29 -2.58
N ARG A 109 -23.60 20.12 -2.94
CA ARG A 109 -24.12 18.83 -2.46
C ARG A 109 -23.25 18.25 -1.36
N VAL A 110 -23.84 17.39 -0.54
CA VAL A 110 -23.07 16.55 0.40
C VAL A 110 -22.19 15.58 -0.40
N ALA A 111 -20.90 15.56 -0.10
CA ALA A 111 -19.87 14.80 -0.79
C ALA A 111 -19.46 13.51 -0.06
N THR A 112 -19.52 13.48 1.28
CA THR A 112 -19.11 12.32 2.09
C THR A 112 -20.21 11.84 3.04
N GLY A 113 -20.11 10.60 3.49
CA GLY A 113 -21.11 9.98 4.37
C GLY A 113 -20.65 8.68 4.99
N SER A 114 -21.57 7.94 5.62
CA SER A 114 -21.30 6.64 6.22
C SER A 114 -20.95 5.57 5.18
N ALA A 115 -19.88 4.81 5.42
CA ALA A 115 -19.52 3.65 4.61
C ALA A 115 -20.45 2.44 4.83
N THR A 116 -21.27 2.43 5.89
CA THR A 116 -22.05 1.25 6.29
C THR A 116 -23.55 1.52 6.46
N VAL A 117 -23.97 2.78 6.52
CA VAL A 117 -25.38 3.15 6.67
C VAL A 117 -25.84 3.92 5.45
N PHE A 118 -26.89 3.41 4.81
CA PHE A 118 -27.42 3.93 3.57
C PHE A 118 -28.86 4.38 3.74
N ILE A 119 -29.20 5.52 3.14
CA ILE A 119 -30.55 6.07 3.04
C ILE A 119 -30.87 6.18 1.56
N ASN A 120 -31.93 5.52 1.12
CA ASN A 120 -32.30 5.40 -0.30
C ASN A 120 -31.13 4.95 -1.19
N GLY A 121 -30.34 3.98 -0.71
CA GLY A 121 -29.20 3.43 -1.44
C GLY A 121 -27.96 4.33 -1.49
N ARG A 122 -27.98 5.49 -0.82
CA ARG A 122 -26.86 6.44 -0.77
C ARG A 122 -26.28 6.54 0.64
N PRO A 123 -24.96 6.76 0.80
CA PRO A 123 -24.33 6.96 2.10
C PRO A 123 -25.05 8.04 2.92
N ALA A 124 -25.41 7.73 4.16
CA ALA A 124 -26.07 8.68 5.04
C ALA A 124 -25.10 9.76 5.52
N ALA A 125 -25.52 11.03 5.47
CA ALA A 125 -24.73 12.17 5.90
C ALA A 125 -24.85 12.39 7.42
N ARG A 126 -23.79 12.96 8.01
CA ARG A 126 -23.66 13.18 9.46
C ARG A 126 -22.96 14.49 9.73
N VAL A 127 -23.00 14.93 10.98
CA VAL A 127 -22.06 15.95 11.46
C VAL A 127 -20.63 15.50 11.17
N SER A 128 -19.79 16.46 10.78
CA SER A 128 -18.43 16.34 10.25
C SER A 128 -18.29 15.98 8.77
N GLU A 129 -19.34 15.49 8.10
CA GLU A 129 -19.25 15.16 6.66
C GLU A 129 -19.11 16.43 5.80
N THR A 130 -18.48 16.31 4.65
CA THR A 130 -18.16 17.45 3.77
C THR A 130 -19.17 17.65 2.66
N MET A 131 -19.33 18.89 2.25
CA MET A 131 -19.97 19.34 1.02
C MET A 131 -18.94 19.36 -0.13
N ASP A 132 -19.40 19.40 -1.39
CA ASP A 132 -18.51 19.48 -2.58
C ASP A 132 -17.77 20.83 -2.72
N CYS A 133 -18.26 21.90 -2.09
CA CYS A 133 -17.50 23.16 -1.91
C CYS A 133 -16.40 23.08 -0.83
N GLY A 134 -16.34 22.00 -0.05
CA GLY A 134 -15.39 21.85 1.07
C GLY A 134 -15.95 22.28 2.43
N ALA A 135 -17.17 22.80 2.51
CA ALA A 135 -17.83 23.09 3.79
C ALA A 135 -18.09 21.80 4.59
N VAL A 136 -18.13 21.92 5.91
CA VAL A 136 -18.38 20.79 6.83
C VAL A 136 -19.75 20.95 7.49
N ILE A 137 -20.55 19.88 7.57
CA ILE A 137 -21.82 19.86 8.30
C ILE A 137 -21.53 19.93 9.81
N ARG A 138 -22.18 20.87 10.51
CA ARG A 138 -21.88 21.20 11.91
C ARG A 138 -23.02 20.92 12.89
N SER A 139 -24.26 20.87 12.42
CA SER A 139 -25.39 20.45 13.23
C SER A 139 -26.01 19.15 12.72
N GLY A 140 -26.73 18.48 13.60
CA GLY A 140 -27.39 17.21 13.32
C GLY A 140 -28.49 16.94 14.32
N SER A 141 -29.05 15.74 14.26
CA SER A 141 -30.00 15.25 15.26
C SER A 141 -29.40 15.19 16.67
N SER A 142 -30.17 15.59 17.68
CA SER A 142 -29.75 15.51 19.08
C SER A 142 -29.81 14.10 19.67
N ASN A 143 -30.47 13.14 18.99
CA ASN A 143 -30.70 11.80 19.53
C ASN A 143 -30.63 10.66 18.52
N VAL A 144 -30.43 10.94 17.22
CA VAL A 144 -30.20 9.92 16.20
C VAL A 144 -28.75 10.02 15.72
N TYR A 145 -28.01 8.94 15.95
CA TYR A 145 -26.60 8.82 15.60
C TYR A 145 -26.42 7.75 14.53
N ILE A 146 -25.58 8.04 13.54
CA ILE A 146 -25.27 7.12 12.45
C ILE A 146 -23.82 6.68 12.57
N GLY A 147 -23.64 5.36 12.71
CA GLY A 147 -22.33 4.73 12.81
C GLY A 147 -21.66 4.49 11.46
N GLY A 148 -20.42 3.99 11.52
CA GLY A 148 -19.64 3.58 10.36
C GLY A 148 -18.57 4.59 9.99
N SER A 149 -17.48 4.12 9.39
CA SER A 149 -16.38 4.99 9.00
C SER A 149 -16.80 5.94 7.86
N ARG A 150 -16.03 7.03 7.66
CA ARG A 150 -16.28 7.94 6.54
C ARG A 150 -15.98 7.25 5.21
N LEU A 151 -16.92 7.39 4.28
CA LEU A 151 -16.73 7.11 2.87
C LEU A 151 -16.35 8.42 2.17
N SER A 152 -15.10 8.49 1.73
CA SER A 152 -14.54 9.60 0.96
C SER A 152 -13.41 9.05 0.08
N PRO A 153 -13.03 9.74 -1.02
CA PRO A 153 -11.93 9.29 -1.87
C PRO A 153 -10.62 9.10 -1.11
N ILE A 154 -10.31 10.02 -0.19
CA ILE A 154 -9.12 9.93 0.66
C ILE A 154 -9.19 8.75 1.64
N CYS A 155 -10.36 8.43 2.20
CA CYS A 155 -10.48 7.26 3.06
C CYS A 155 -10.39 5.94 2.27
N VAL A 156 -10.90 5.91 1.04
CA VAL A 156 -10.76 4.73 0.16
C VAL A 156 -9.29 4.52 -0.21
N SER A 157 -8.57 5.58 -0.61
CA SER A 157 -7.16 5.49 -0.96
C SER A 157 -6.28 5.12 0.24
N LEU A 158 -6.50 5.73 1.41
CA LEU A 158 -5.74 5.45 2.63
C LEU A 158 -5.97 4.01 3.12
N ARG A 159 -7.20 3.47 3.04
CA ARG A 159 -7.46 2.07 3.40
C ARG A 159 -6.83 1.09 2.41
N ALA A 160 -6.84 1.42 1.11
CA ALA A 160 -6.13 0.63 0.12
C ALA A 160 -4.61 0.64 0.36
N GLU A 161 -4.05 1.80 0.72
CA GLU A 161 -2.64 1.93 1.11
C GLU A 161 -2.33 1.15 2.39
N GLN A 162 -3.18 1.22 3.42
CA GLN A 162 -3.03 0.45 4.67
C GLN A 162 -3.03 -1.06 4.39
N ALA A 163 -3.98 -1.56 3.59
CA ALA A 163 -4.04 -2.97 3.21
C ALA A 163 -2.79 -3.40 2.42
N LYS A 164 -2.26 -2.53 1.56
CA LYS A 164 -1.02 -2.79 0.82
C LYS A 164 0.20 -2.83 1.73
N LEU A 165 0.35 -1.90 2.66
CA LEU A 165 1.44 -1.86 3.63
C LEU A 165 1.41 -3.06 4.58
N GLU A 166 0.21 -3.52 4.95
CA GLU A 166 0.05 -4.74 5.74
C GLU A 166 0.52 -5.97 4.97
N ARG A 167 0.22 -6.04 3.66
CA ARG A 167 0.75 -7.09 2.79
C ARG A 167 2.27 -7.07 2.74
N PHE A 168 2.88 -5.89 2.55
CA PHE A 168 4.33 -5.74 2.55
C PHE A 168 4.97 -6.17 3.86
N ARG A 169 4.35 -5.88 5.01
CA ARG A 169 4.85 -6.34 6.30
C ARG A 169 4.92 -7.87 6.40
N ILE A 170 3.87 -8.58 5.97
CA ILE A 170 3.86 -10.05 5.94
C ILE A 170 4.93 -10.61 5.00
N ASP A 171 5.08 -10.00 3.82
CA ASP A 171 6.08 -10.44 2.84
C ASP A 171 7.52 -10.16 3.28
N ALA A 172 7.72 -9.08 4.04
CA ALA A 172 8.99 -8.74 4.66
C ALA A 172 9.35 -9.76 5.75
N GLN A 173 8.40 -10.15 6.60
CA GLN A 173 8.59 -11.25 7.56
C GLN A 173 8.99 -12.55 6.86
N ALA A 174 8.33 -12.88 5.75
CA ALA A 174 8.64 -14.08 4.96
C ALA A 174 10.05 -13.99 4.34
N ALA A 175 10.44 -12.83 3.80
CA ALA A 175 11.76 -12.59 3.24
C ALA A 175 12.87 -12.70 4.30
N SER A 176 12.63 -12.22 5.52
CA SER A 176 13.51 -12.40 6.67
C SER A 176 13.61 -13.86 7.09
N ALA A 177 12.47 -14.55 7.23
CA ALA A 177 12.39 -15.95 7.63
C ALA A 177 13.06 -16.91 6.62
N ALA A 178 13.18 -16.53 5.34
CA ALA A 178 13.91 -17.31 4.35
C ALA A 178 15.42 -17.45 4.67
N TYR A 179 15.99 -16.57 5.51
CA TYR A 179 17.37 -16.71 5.99
C TYR A 179 17.53 -17.79 7.06
N GLU A 180 16.47 -18.14 7.76
CA GLU A 180 16.48 -19.14 8.82
C GLU A 180 16.39 -20.57 8.24
N PRO A 181 17.09 -21.55 8.84
CA PRO A 181 16.92 -22.96 8.50
C PRO A 181 15.53 -23.44 8.96
N LEU A 182 15.01 -24.50 8.33
CA LEU A 182 13.63 -24.95 8.52
C LEU A 182 13.27 -25.24 9.99
N GLU A 183 14.22 -25.77 10.75
CA GLU A 183 14.05 -26.21 12.14
C GLU A 183 13.78 -25.05 13.10
N THR A 184 14.31 -23.86 12.79
CA THR A 184 14.16 -22.65 13.63
C THR A 184 13.33 -21.58 12.94
N ARG A 185 12.82 -21.85 11.73
CA ARG A 185 12.15 -20.87 10.88
C ARG A 185 10.83 -20.43 11.48
N THR A 186 10.71 -19.14 11.79
CA THR A 186 9.46 -18.55 12.26
C THR A 186 8.60 -18.12 11.06
N PRO A 187 7.37 -18.62 10.90
CA PRO A 187 6.50 -18.19 9.80
C PRO A 187 5.97 -16.77 10.01
N PRO A 188 5.60 -16.06 8.92
CA PRO A 188 4.91 -14.78 9.01
C PRO A 188 3.58 -14.88 9.78
N GLU A 189 3.10 -13.74 10.26
CA GLU A 189 1.82 -13.68 10.97
C GLU A 189 0.66 -14.16 10.08
N GLY A 190 -0.16 -15.09 10.59
CA GLY A 190 -1.27 -15.69 9.85
C GLY A 190 -0.83 -16.79 8.85
N TYR A 191 0.45 -17.14 8.82
CA TYR A 191 1.00 -18.21 7.99
C TYR A 191 1.54 -19.36 8.85
N ARG A 192 1.74 -20.51 8.23
CA ARG A 192 2.50 -21.64 8.80
C ARG A 192 3.57 -22.10 7.80
N ASN A 193 4.64 -22.73 8.28
CA ASN A 193 5.58 -23.41 7.38
C ASN A 193 4.84 -24.50 6.58
N ALA A 194 5.19 -24.64 5.30
CA ALA A 194 4.70 -25.73 4.47
C ALA A 194 5.23 -27.08 4.98
N THR A 195 4.34 -28.06 5.06
CA THR A 195 4.69 -29.46 5.31
C THR A 195 5.11 -30.14 4.02
N ASP A 196 5.73 -31.32 4.10
CA ASP A 196 6.03 -32.12 2.90
C ASP A 196 4.77 -32.44 2.07
N ALA A 197 3.61 -32.59 2.71
CA ALA A 197 2.34 -32.79 2.01
C ALA A 197 1.92 -31.52 1.24
N ASP A 198 2.13 -30.32 1.80
CA ASP A 198 1.90 -29.07 1.09
C ASP A 198 2.86 -28.93 -0.11
N LEU A 199 4.14 -29.23 0.10
CA LEU A 199 5.15 -29.19 -0.96
C LEU A 199 4.81 -30.17 -2.08
N GLY A 200 4.40 -31.40 -1.75
CA GLY A 200 3.97 -32.40 -2.72
C GLY A 200 2.79 -31.92 -3.57
N ARG A 201 1.80 -31.27 -2.95
CA ARG A 201 0.67 -30.64 -3.67
C ARG A 201 1.12 -29.51 -4.60
N LEU A 202 2.18 -28.79 -4.24
CA LEU A 202 2.81 -27.77 -5.08
C LEU A 202 3.80 -28.33 -6.11
N ARG A 203 3.96 -29.66 -6.17
CA ARG A 203 4.95 -30.35 -7.01
C ARG A 203 6.40 -29.94 -6.69
N LEU A 204 6.64 -29.62 -5.42
CA LEU A 204 7.92 -29.26 -4.84
C LEU A 204 8.39 -30.37 -3.87
N SER A 205 9.65 -30.30 -3.48
CA SER A 205 10.23 -31.11 -2.40
C SER A 205 11.22 -30.27 -1.59
N ALA A 206 11.48 -30.64 -0.33
CA ALA A 206 12.44 -29.93 0.51
C ALA A 206 13.83 -29.79 -0.14
N LYS A 207 14.29 -30.82 -0.86
CA LYS A 207 15.58 -30.82 -1.59
C LYS A 207 15.66 -29.80 -2.73
N MET A 208 14.52 -29.36 -3.27
CA MET A 208 14.49 -28.27 -4.26
C MET A 208 14.64 -26.90 -3.61
N LEU A 209 14.33 -26.79 -2.32
CA LEU A 209 14.22 -25.56 -1.58
C LEU A 209 15.43 -25.31 -0.67
N GLU A 210 16.13 -26.36 -0.22
CA GLU A 210 17.25 -26.28 0.71
C GLU A 210 18.49 -26.93 0.10
N HIS A 211 19.45 -26.11 -0.34
CA HIS A 211 20.73 -26.52 -0.92
C HIS A 211 20.62 -27.51 -2.11
N PRO A 212 19.80 -27.22 -3.14
CA PRO A 212 19.74 -28.06 -4.33
C PRO A 212 21.13 -28.17 -4.99
N ILE A 213 21.42 -29.33 -5.57
CA ILE A 213 22.68 -29.59 -6.26
C ILE A 213 22.73 -28.75 -7.55
N ASP A 214 23.76 -27.93 -7.71
CA ASP A 214 24.05 -27.25 -8.98
C ASP A 214 24.60 -28.29 -9.95
N ARG A 215 23.85 -28.60 -11.00
CA ARG A 215 24.23 -29.62 -12.00
C ARG A 215 25.51 -29.28 -12.75
N ARG A 216 25.91 -28.01 -12.79
CA ARG A 216 27.14 -27.56 -13.44
C ARG A 216 28.37 -27.89 -12.59
N THR A 217 28.26 -27.84 -11.27
CA THR A 217 29.38 -28.08 -10.35
C THR A 217 29.33 -29.46 -9.71
N GLY A 218 28.16 -30.09 -9.65
CA GLY A 218 27.93 -31.34 -8.92
C GLY A 218 27.79 -31.16 -7.40
N GLU A 219 27.90 -29.93 -6.90
CA GLU A 219 27.96 -29.62 -5.46
C GLU A 219 26.65 -29.02 -4.94
N PRO A 220 26.33 -29.19 -3.64
CA PRO A 220 25.22 -28.49 -3.00
C PRO A 220 25.38 -26.97 -3.11
N SER A 221 24.35 -26.30 -3.64
CA SER A 221 24.35 -24.83 -3.71
C SER A 221 24.02 -24.20 -2.35
N LYS A 222 24.23 -22.88 -2.23
CA LYS A 222 23.76 -22.08 -1.08
C LYS A 222 22.34 -21.52 -1.29
N PHE A 223 21.64 -21.98 -2.34
CA PHE A 223 20.27 -21.58 -2.63
C PHE A 223 19.36 -22.02 -1.48
N ARG A 224 18.45 -21.12 -1.09
CA ARG A 224 17.39 -21.42 -0.14
C ARG A 224 16.09 -20.71 -0.52
N ALA A 225 14.99 -21.43 -0.40
CA ALA A 225 13.65 -20.88 -0.46
C ALA A 225 12.79 -21.43 0.69
N ALA A 226 11.86 -20.62 1.17
CA ALA A 226 10.85 -21.01 2.14
C ALA A 226 9.47 -20.97 1.49
N VAL A 227 8.60 -21.92 1.83
CA VAL A 227 7.19 -21.89 1.42
C VAL A 227 6.35 -21.81 2.69
N PHE A 228 5.49 -20.81 2.74
CA PHE A 228 4.53 -20.59 3.81
C PHE A 228 3.12 -20.75 3.27
N ILE A 229 2.22 -21.28 4.08
CA ILE A 229 0.81 -21.47 3.72
C ILE A 229 -0.03 -20.52 4.56
N ASP A 230 -0.82 -19.68 3.89
CA ASP A 230 -1.80 -18.81 4.53
C ASP A 230 -2.84 -19.67 5.27
N GLN A 231 -3.00 -19.47 6.58
CA GLN A 231 -3.88 -20.32 7.38
C GLN A 231 -5.36 -20.12 7.07
N LYS A 232 -5.74 -18.98 6.48
CA LYS A 232 -7.14 -18.66 6.14
C LYS A 232 -7.50 -19.10 4.74
N THR A 233 -6.61 -18.85 3.78
CA THR A 233 -6.90 -19.07 2.35
C THR A 233 -6.28 -20.34 1.78
N GLY A 234 -5.26 -20.89 2.44
CA GLY A 234 -4.45 -21.97 1.91
C GLY A 234 -3.46 -21.54 0.81
N SER A 235 -3.43 -20.26 0.44
CA SER A 235 -2.57 -19.76 -0.63
C SER A 235 -1.08 -19.78 -0.23
N PRO A 236 -0.17 -20.22 -1.13
CA PRO A 236 1.26 -20.22 -0.87
C PRO A 236 1.93 -18.85 -0.92
N LEU A 237 2.91 -18.63 -0.05
CA LEU A 237 3.89 -17.55 -0.14
C LEU A 237 5.29 -18.14 -0.23
N VAL A 238 5.96 -17.96 -1.36
CA VAL A 238 7.32 -18.46 -1.60
C VAL A 238 8.31 -17.33 -1.37
N ALA A 239 9.20 -17.48 -0.40
CA ALA A 239 10.22 -16.51 -0.05
C ALA A 239 11.62 -17.01 -0.41
N TYR A 240 12.38 -16.23 -1.18
CA TYR A 240 13.74 -16.60 -1.57
C TYR A 240 14.77 -15.91 -0.66
N LYS A 241 15.76 -16.68 -0.22
CA LYS A 241 16.86 -16.19 0.61
C LYS A 241 17.85 -15.40 -0.24
N GLY A 242 18.23 -14.21 0.21
CA GLY A 242 19.38 -13.49 -0.37
C GLY A 242 20.74 -13.97 0.16
N THR A 243 21.79 -13.21 -0.10
CA THR A 243 23.15 -13.52 0.38
C THR A 243 23.29 -13.24 1.88
N THR A 244 23.93 -14.15 2.63
CA THR A 244 24.25 -13.95 4.05
C THR A 244 25.31 -12.85 4.20
N MET A 245 25.03 -11.81 4.98
CA MET A 245 25.91 -10.64 5.18
C MET A 245 26.94 -10.90 6.28
N ASN A 246 28.09 -11.49 5.95
CA ASN A 246 29.17 -11.72 6.92
C ASN A 246 30.12 -10.51 7.08
N SER A 247 30.08 -9.53 6.17
CA SER A 247 30.76 -8.24 6.26
C SER A 247 29.92 -7.16 5.53
N GLY A 248 29.98 -5.92 6.01
CA GLY A 248 29.19 -4.83 5.44
C GLY A 248 29.71 -4.32 4.08
N ALA A 249 31.02 -4.33 3.85
CA ALA A 249 31.58 -3.77 2.61
C ALA A 249 31.44 -4.70 1.39
N ASP A 250 31.35 -6.02 1.58
CA ASP A 250 31.50 -6.97 0.48
C ASP A 250 30.18 -7.39 -0.17
N TRP A 251 28.99 -7.04 0.32
CA TRP A 251 27.76 -7.66 -0.20
C TRP A 251 27.25 -7.05 -1.52
N THR A 252 27.53 -5.78 -1.83
CA THR A 252 27.25 -5.21 -3.17
C THR A 252 28.22 -5.80 -4.19
N VAL A 253 29.50 -5.89 -3.82
CA VAL A 253 30.55 -6.53 -4.63
C VAL A 253 30.32 -8.04 -4.76
N ASN A 254 29.78 -8.74 -3.76
CA ASN A 254 29.43 -10.16 -3.83
C ASN A 254 28.08 -10.41 -4.52
N ALA A 255 27.14 -9.46 -4.48
CA ALA A 255 25.92 -9.51 -5.29
C ALA A 255 26.28 -9.34 -6.77
N GLU A 256 27.23 -8.45 -7.09
CA GLU A 256 27.75 -8.26 -8.44
C GLU A 256 28.75 -9.36 -8.85
N GLN A 257 29.70 -9.79 -8.03
CA GLN A 257 30.59 -10.93 -8.34
C GLN A 257 29.84 -12.27 -8.33
N GLY A 258 28.73 -12.34 -7.60
CA GLY A 258 27.74 -13.41 -7.68
C GLY A 258 27.09 -13.55 -9.06
N LEU A 259 27.14 -12.50 -9.90
CA LEU A 259 26.69 -12.47 -11.30
C LEU A 259 27.30 -13.61 -12.16
N GLY A 260 28.43 -14.19 -11.76
CA GLY A 260 29.05 -15.34 -12.45
C GLY A 260 28.44 -16.73 -12.15
N ASN A 261 27.71 -16.89 -11.04
CA ASN A 261 27.01 -18.11 -10.63
C ASN A 261 25.48 -17.99 -10.79
N GLU A 262 25.01 -16.89 -11.39
CA GLU A 262 23.63 -16.41 -11.32
C GLU A 262 22.59 -17.26 -12.01
N THR A 263 22.93 -17.92 -13.12
CA THR A 263 21.93 -18.64 -13.91
C THR A 263 21.23 -19.68 -13.05
N PHE A 264 21.97 -20.45 -12.24
CA PHE A 264 21.36 -21.49 -11.40
C PHE A 264 20.34 -20.94 -10.41
N TYR A 265 20.63 -19.83 -9.71
CA TYR A 265 19.76 -19.31 -8.66
C TYR A 265 18.45 -18.77 -9.26
N TYR A 266 18.56 -17.98 -10.33
CA TYR A 266 17.38 -17.49 -11.03
C TYR A 266 16.63 -18.62 -11.74
N ASP A 267 17.30 -19.57 -12.39
CA ASP A 267 16.68 -20.72 -13.06
C ASP A 267 15.92 -21.59 -12.05
N GLN A 268 16.51 -21.83 -10.87
CA GLN A 268 15.89 -22.57 -9.79
C GLN A 268 14.67 -21.82 -9.24
N ALA A 269 14.75 -20.49 -9.06
CA ALA A 269 13.61 -19.68 -8.63
C ALA A 269 12.47 -19.68 -9.67
N GLN A 270 12.80 -19.53 -10.95
CA GLN A 270 11.83 -19.63 -12.04
C GLN A 270 11.20 -21.03 -12.11
N PHE A 271 11.99 -22.08 -11.91
CA PHE A 271 11.51 -23.46 -11.88
C PHE A 271 10.50 -23.67 -10.74
N ILE A 272 10.83 -23.23 -9.53
CA ILE A 272 9.92 -23.29 -8.37
C ILE A 272 8.64 -22.50 -8.65
N ALA A 273 8.74 -21.26 -9.13
CA ALA A 273 7.60 -20.41 -9.42
C ALA A 273 6.64 -21.02 -10.47
N ARG A 274 7.18 -21.60 -11.56
CA ARG A 274 6.37 -22.29 -12.57
C ARG A 274 5.66 -23.52 -12.02
N LYS A 275 6.33 -24.31 -11.16
CA LYS A 275 5.72 -25.47 -10.49
C LYS A 275 4.54 -25.06 -9.62
N VAL A 276 4.72 -23.99 -8.83
CA VAL A 276 3.67 -23.43 -7.99
C VAL A 276 2.51 -22.91 -8.85
N ALA A 277 2.78 -22.06 -9.85
CA ALA A 277 1.76 -21.45 -10.69
C ALA A 277 0.91 -22.47 -11.48
N THR A 278 1.50 -23.59 -11.87
CA THR A 278 0.81 -24.66 -12.62
C THR A 278 0.16 -25.71 -11.73
N SER A 279 0.30 -25.60 -10.39
CA SER A 279 -0.40 -26.46 -9.45
C SER A 279 -1.76 -25.86 -9.08
N PRO A 280 -2.84 -26.67 -8.98
CA PRO A 280 -4.11 -26.22 -8.41
C PRO A 280 -3.97 -25.67 -6.99
N SER A 281 -3.05 -26.23 -6.19
CA SER A 281 -2.76 -25.73 -4.84
C SER A 281 -1.91 -24.45 -4.84
N GLY A 282 -1.46 -23.99 -6.00
CA GLY A 282 -0.80 -22.70 -6.19
C GLY A 282 -1.75 -21.52 -6.41
N ALA A 283 -3.07 -21.73 -6.34
CA ALA A 283 -4.04 -20.64 -6.50
C ALA A 283 -3.82 -19.54 -5.45
N GLY A 284 -3.70 -18.30 -5.94
CA GLY A 284 -3.40 -17.12 -5.10
C GLY A 284 -1.95 -17.07 -4.59
N ALA A 285 -1.06 -17.92 -5.10
CA ALA A 285 0.33 -17.94 -4.68
C ALA A 285 1.06 -16.63 -5.01
N ARG A 286 2.04 -16.28 -4.20
CA ARG A 286 2.88 -15.09 -4.40
C ARG A 286 4.33 -15.35 -4.05
N LEU A 287 5.20 -14.49 -4.56
CA LEU A 287 6.64 -14.56 -4.39
C LEU A 287 7.16 -13.38 -3.56
N THR A 288 8.22 -13.59 -2.79
CA THR A 288 8.89 -12.52 -2.06
C THR A 288 10.38 -12.81 -1.88
N GLY A 289 11.15 -11.77 -1.59
CA GLY A 289 12.57 -11.92 -1.25
C GLY A 289 13.26 -10.58 -1.06
N HIS A 290 14.42 -10.65 -0.43
CA HIS A 290 15.26 -9.51 -0.10
C HIS A 290 16.61 -9.59 -0.80
N SER A 291 17.17 -8.46 -1.24
CA SER A 291 18.49 -8.41 -1.89
C SER A 291 18.51 -9.31 -3.14
N LEU A 292 19.48 -10.23 -3.27
CA LEU A 292 19.48 -11.28 -4.30
C LEU A 292 18.19 -12.11 -4.33
N GLY A 293 17.58 -12.37 -3.16
CA GLY A 293 16.29 -13.04 -3.06
C GLY A 293 15.15 -12.27 -3.72
N GLY A 294 15.22 -10.93 -3.69
CA GLY A 294 14.28 -10.06 -4.40
C GLY A 294 14.43 -10.19 -5.91
N GLY A 295 15.66 -10.27 -6.41
CA GLY A 295 15.93 -10.59 -7.81
C GLY A 295 15.34 -11.94 -8.21
N MET A 296 15.56 -12.98 -7.40
CA MET A 296 15.00 -14.32 -7.63
C MET A 296 13.47 -14.32 -7.65
N ALA A 297 12.83 -13.56 -6.75
CA ALA A 297 11.38 -13.38 -6.75
C ALA A 297 10.89 -12.67 -8.03
N SER A 298 11.60 -11.64 -8.49
CA SER A 298 11.31 -10.96 -9.77
C SER A 298 11.44 -11.90 -10.97
N ALA A 299 12.50 -12.72 -11.02
CA ALA A 299 12.68 -13.70 -12.08
C ALA A 299 11.56 -14.74 -12.07
N GLY A 300 11.24 -15.27 -10.88
CA GLY A 300 10.15 -16.20 -10.68
C GLY A 300 8.80 -15.64 -11.12
N ALA A 301 8.51 -14.37 -10.80
CA ALA A 301 7.29 -13.68 -11.19
C ALA A 301 7.20 -13.55 -12.71
N THR A 302 8.25 -13.02 -13.33
CA THR A 302 8.35 -12.87 -14.80
C THR A 302 8.28 -14.21 -15.53
N ALA A 303 8.68 -15.32 -14.91
CA ALA A 303 8.60 -16.65 -15.52
C ALA A 303 7.28 -17.40 -15.29
N SER A 304 6.44 -16.96 -14.35
CA SER A 304 5.25 -17.71 -13.91
C SER A 304 3.95 -16.92 -13.95
N GLY A 305 4.02 -15.59 -14.02
CA GLY A 305 2.87 -14.67 -13.89
C GLY A 305 2.40 -14.47 -12.46
N LEU A 306 3.02 -15.14 -11.47
CA LEU A 306 2.70 -14.92 -10.06
C LEU A 306 3.12 -13.52 -9.62
N PRO A 307 2.33 -12.85 -8.76
CA PRO A 307 2.73 -11.57 -8.20
C PRO A 307 3.93 -11.71 -7.26
N ALA A 308 4.79 -10.69 -7.22
CA ALA A 308 5.91 -10.62 -6.29
C ALA A 308 5.95 -9.30 -5.52
N THR A 309 6.48 -9.38 -4.29
CA THR A 309 6.89 -8.22 -3.50
C THR A 309 8.36 -8.37 -3.18
N THR A 310 9.18 -7.40 -3.56
CA THR A 310 10.63 -7.49 -3.40
C THR A 310 11.14 -6.37 -2.50
N PHE A 311 12.18 -6.67 -1.72
CA PHE A 311 12.71 -5.75 -0.72
C PHE A 311 14.18 -5.45 -0.99
N ASN A 312 14.51 -4.17 -1.21
CA ASN A 312 15.86 -3.72 -1.56
C ASN A 312 16.52 -4.68 -2.58
N ALA A 313 15.79 -4.98 -3.67
CA ALA A 313 16.16 -6.07 -4.57
C ALA A 313 17.38 -5.71 -5.42
N ALA A 314 18.25 -6.69 -5.66
CA ALA A 314 19.23 -6.62 -6.74
C ALA A 314 18.47 -6.63 -8.08
N GLY A 315 18.78 -5.67 -8.95
CA GLY A 315 18.05 -5.41 -10.19
C GLY A 315 18.16 -6.59 -11.15
N LEU A 316 17.03 -7.01 -11.70
CA LEU A 316 16.95 -7.99 -12.78
C LEU A 316 16.35 -7.30 -14.00
N ASN A 317 16.97 -7.45 -15.16
CA ASN A 317 16.38 -7.03 -16.43
C ASN A 317 15.33 -8.06 -16.87
N ALA A 318 14.05 -7.68 -17.01
CA ALA A 318 13.02 -8.60 -17.45
C ALA A 318 13.30 -9.24 -18.84
N LYS A 319 14.10 -8.58 -19.68
CA LYS A 319 14.50 -9.07 -21.02
C LYS A 319 15.49 -10.23 -20.97
N THR A 320 16.14 -10.48 -19.84
CA THR A 320 17.08 -11.60 -19.69
C THR A 320 16.40 -12.88 -19.23
N VAL A 321 15.10 -12.84 -18.91
CA VAL A 321 14.31 -14.02 -18.57
C VAL A 321 13.75 -14.66 -19.84
N PRO A 322 14.11 -15.91 -20.18
CA PRO A 322 13.55 -16.61 -21.33
C PRO A 322 12.04 -16.81 -21.15
N HIS A 323 11.25 -16.50 -22.19
CA HIS A 323 9.78 -16.62 -22.19
C HIS A 323 9.10 -15.83 -21.05
N SER A 324 9.46 -14.56 -20.91
CA SER A 324 8.85 -13.68 -19.91
C SER A 324 7.34 -13.49 -20.14
N VAL A 325 6.59 -13.51 -19.05
CA VAL A 325 5.19 -13.12 -18.96
C VAL A 325 5.05 -11.87 -18.11
N ALA A 326 4.07 -11.03 -18.41
CA ALA A 326 3.78 -9.86 -17.58
C ALA A 326 3.37 -10.32 -16.17
N ALA A 327 4.03 -9.77 -15.15
CA ALA A 327 3.77 -10.06 -13.75
C ALA A 327 3.69 -8.77 -12.94
N ASN A 328 2.89 -8.78 -11.87
CA ASN A 328 2.80 -7.66 -10.95
C ASN A 328 3.90 -7.76 -9.88
N ILE A 329 4.90 -6.89 -9.97
CA ILE A 329 6.07 -6.87 -9.08
C ILE A 329 6.09 -5.52 -8.36
N ASP A 330 5.82 -5.54 -7.06
CA ASP A 330 5.98 -4.40 -6.17
C ASP A 330 7.40 -4.37 -5.60
N ALA A 331 8.20 -3.39 -5.99
CA ALA A 331 9.56 -3.17 -5.48
C ALA A 331 9.54 -2.18 -4.31
N VAL A 332 9.64 -2.70 -3.09
CA VAL A 332 9.72 -1.94 -1.85
C VAL A 332 11.18 -1.69 -1.51
N TYR A 333 11.56 -0.44 -1.27
CA TYR A 333 12.95 -0.12 -0.93
C TYR A 333 13.06 1.08 0.00
N VAL A 334 14.12 1.11 0.81
CA VAL A 334 14.42 2.25 1.68
C VAL A 334 15.26 3.27 0.90
N LYS A 335 14.84 4.54 0.84
CA LYS A 335 15.59 5.58 0.12
C LYS A 335 17.01 5.71 0.68
N GLY A 336 17.99 5.82 -0.22
CA GLY A 336 19.41 5.90 0.14
C GLY A 336 20.10 4.54 0.31
N GLU A 337 19.39 3.42 0.15
CA GLU A 337 20.02 2.11 0.07
C GLU A 337 20.88 1.98 -1.21
N PRO A 338 22.06 1.33 -1.13
CA PRO A 338 23.09 1.43 -2.16
C PRO A 338 22.83 0.58 -3.43
N VAL A 339 21.97 -0.45 -3.39
CA VAL A 339 21.67 -1.31 -4.55
C VAL A 339 20.96 -0.54 -5.65
N ARG A 340 19.95 0.24 -5.29
CA ARG A 340 19.22 1.06 -6.26
C ARG A 340 19.99 2.32 -6.67
N GLY A 341 20.90 2.81 -5.82
CA GLY A 341 21.82 3.90 -6.17
C GLY A 341 22.67 3.57 -7.40
N ILE A 342 23.20 2.34 -7.46
CA ILE A 342 23.96 1.81 -8.61
C ILE A 342 23.05 1.61 -9.84
N GLN A 343 21.77 1.32 -9.64
CA GLN A 343 20.77 1.12 -10.70
C GLN A 343 20.25 2.42 -11.32
N SER A 344 20.45 3.57 -10.67
CA SER A 344 20.09 4.88 -11.22
C SER A 344 21.12 5.45 -12.21
N LEU A 345 22.23 4.74 -12.44
CA LEU A 345 23.25 5.10 -13.43
C LEU A 345 22.77 4.75 -14.85
N PRO A 346 23.09 5.58 -15.86
CA PRO A 346 22.58 5.45 -17.24
C PRO A 346 23.00 4.17 -17.99
N PHE A 347 23.84 3.32 -17.39
CA PHE A 347 24.33 2.05 -17.95
C PHE A 347 23.84 0.81 -17.19
N SER A 348 22.96 0.97 -16.20
CA SER A 348 22.43 -0.14 -15.40
C SER A 348 21.15 -0.71 -16.02
N PRO A 349 20.93 -2.04 -15.99
CA PRO A 349 19.72 -2.65 -16.53
C PRO A 349 18.43 -2.15 -15.84
N ASP A 350 17.39 -1.88 -16.64
CA ASP A 350 16.04 -1.57 -16.16
C ASP A 350 15.53 -2.66 -15.19
N SER A 351 14.99 -2.26 -14.05
CA SER A 351 14.40 -3.21 -13.09
C SER A 351 13.13 -3.86 -13.66
N ALA A 352 12.92 -5.15 -13.43
CA ALA A 352 11.68 -5.86 -13.79
C ALA A 352 10.44 -5.43 -12.99
N ALA A 353 10.57 -4.49 -12.04
CA ALA A 353 9.47 -4.04 -11.19
C ALA A 353 8.38 -3.32 -12.00
N SER A 354 7.11 -3.70 -11.78
CA SER A 354 5.98 -2.99 -12.38
C SER A 354 5.58 -1.76 -11.57
N LYS A 355 5.91 -1.73 -10.27
CA LYS A 355 5.63 -0.59 -9.39
C LYS A 355 6.66 -0.43 -8.29
N ASP A 356 7.14 0.80 -8.11
CA ASP A 356 8.05 1.18 -7.04
C ASP A 356 7.34 1.71 -5.79
N TRP A 357 7.87 1.34 -4.63
CA TRP A 357 7.39 1.75 -3.31
C TRP A 357 8.57 2.26 -2.45
N PRO A 358 9.03 3.51 -2.69
CA PRO A 358 10.02 4.14 -1.82
C PRO A 358 9.49 4.32 -0.40
N LEU A 359 10.32 3.94 0.57
CA LEU A 359 10.12 4.20 1.98
C LEU A 359 11.17 5.18 2.50
N GLU A 360 10.75 6.13 3.31
CA GLU A 360 11.70 6.98 4.03
C GLU A 360 12.43 6.17 5.11
N PRO A 361 13.75 6.37 5.31
CA PRO A 361 14.46 5.77 6.44
C PRO A 361 13.80 6.12 7.77
N ALA A 362 13.77 5.19 8.73
CA ALA A 362 13.13 5.44 10.03
C ALA A 362 13.90 6.42 10.93
N ASP A 363 15.22 6.50 10.77
CA ASP A 363 16.09 7.36 11.57
C ASP A 363 16.21 8.76 10.95
N ARG A 364 15.97 9.79 11.78
CA ARG A 364 16.12 11.21 11.41
C ARG A 364 17.51 11.55 10.88
N ALA A 365 18.57 10.92 11.38
CA ALA A 365 19.92 11.17 10.87
C ALA A 365 20.08 10.71 9.41
N HIS A 366 19.42 9.61 9.04
CA HIS A 366 19.38 9.12 7.67
C HIS A 366 18.38 9.90 6.80
N GLN A 367 17.23 10.31 7.34
CA GLN A 367 16.31 11.21 6.63
C GLN A 367 16.98 12.54 6.25
N LEU A 368 17.73 13.16 7.18
CA LEU A 368 18.50 14.38 6.92
C LEU A 368 19.64 14.16 5.93
N ALA A 369 20.32 13.01 5.99
CA ALA A 369 21.36 12.65 5.03
C ALA A 369 20.80 12.42 3.60
N VAL A 370 19.61 11.83 3.47
CA VAL A 370 18.90 11.68 2.18
C VAL A 370 18.49 13.05 1.64
N LEU A 371 18.02 13.98 2.48
CA LEU A 371 17.73 15.35 2.06
C LEU A 371 18.98 16.13 1.63
N ALA A 372 20.15 15.81 2.19
CA ALA A 372 21.42 16.46 1.84
C ALA A 372 22.02 15.98 0.50
N LEU A 373 21.44 14.94 -0.13
CA LEU A 373 21.85 14.41 -1.43
C LEU A 373 21.18 15.14 -2.63
N ILE A 374 20.89 16.44 -2.49
CA ILE A 374 20.64 17.36 -3.62
C ILE A 374 21.98 17.49 -4.40
N PRO A 375 22.00 17.43 -5.75
CA PRO A 375 23.16 16.90 -6.48
C PRO A 375 24.34 17.88 -6.47
N LEU A 376 25.35 17.58 -5.67
CA LEU A 376 26.68 18.21 -5.79
C LEU A 376 27.65 17.25 -6.48
N GLY A 377 27.40 16.97 -7.77
CA GLY A 377 28.38 16.40 -8.70
C GLY A 377 29.04 15.05 -8.30
N PRO A 378 29.89 14.48 -9.17
CA PRO A 378 30.35 13.10 -9.04
C PRO A 378 31.54 12.90 -8.08
N LEU A 379 31.88 13.84 -7.19
CA LEU A 379 33.14 13.81 -6.44
C LEU A 379 32.98 14.27 -4.98
N ALA A 380 32.25 13.52 -4.15
CA ALA A 380 32.42 13.55 -2.69
C ALA A 380 31.63 12.42 -2.00
N VAL A 381 32.13 11.18 -2.01
CA VAL A 381 31.67 10.15 -1.06
C VAL A 381 32.86 9.72 -0.21
N GLY A 382 33.05 10.40 0.92
CA GLY A 382 33.97 9.98 1.98
C GLY A 382 33.44 8.73 2.71
N GLY A 383 34.34 7.82 3.08
CA GLY A 383 34.03 6.47 3.57
C GLY A 383 33.11 6.34 4.80
N GLY A 384 32.83 7.41 5.54
CA GLY A 384 31.85 7.42 6.64
C GLY A 384 30.37 7.42 6.21
N LEU A 385 30.07 7.97 5.02
CA LEU A 385 28.71 7.99 4.44
C LEU A 385 28.33 6.63 3.82
N ALA A 386 29.31 5.89 3.28
CA ALA A 386 29.11 4.60 2.66
C ALA A 386 28.69 3.49 3.67
N ILE A 387 29.21 3.52 4.90
CA ILE A 387 28.89 2.51 5.94
C ILE A 387 27.47 2.71 6.51
N ARG A 388 27.00 3.96 6.65
CA ARG A 388 25.65 4.26 7.17
C ARG A 388 24.54 3.85 6.20
N ASN A 389 24.70 4.12 4.91
CA ASN A 389 23.72 3.74 3.88
C ASN A 389 23.58 2.22 3.72
N LEU A 390 24.60 1.47 4.11
CA LEU A 390 24.62 0.03 4.03
C LEU A 390 23.67 -0.67 5.03
N LEU A 391 23.38 0.00 6.15
CA LEU A 391 22.38 -0.47 7.10
C LEU A 391 20.96 -0.36 6.55
N LEU A 392 20.71 0.61 5.66
CA LEU A 392 19.42 0.81 4.99
C LEU A 392 19.06 -0.34 4.05
N HIS A 393 20.06 -1.11 3.60
CA HIS A 393 19.84 -2.31 2.82
C HIS A 393 19.20 -3.44 3.63
N ARG A 394 19.43 -3.51 4.94
CA ARG A 394 19.01 -4.66 5.75
C ARG A 394 17.48 -4.70 5.92
N MET A 395 16.95 -5.91 6.10
CA MET A 395 15.53 -6.10 6.46
C MET A 395 15.12 -5.34 7.72
N THR A 396 16.01 -5.18 8.70
CA THR A 396 15.73 -4.35 9.88
C THR A 396 15.39 -2.90 9.54
N ALA A 397 16.01 -2.34 8.49
CA ALA A 397 15.70 -0.99 8.02
C ALA A 397 14.39 -0.97 7.22
N VAL A 398 14.14 -1.98 6.38
CA VAL A 398 12.86 -2.16 5.67
C VAL A 398 11.70 -2.26 6.65
N ASP A 399 11.82 -3.10 7.68
CA ASP A 399 10.80 -3.32 8.70
C ASP A 399 10.52 -2.02 9.48
N ALA A 400 11.56 -1.29 9.87
CA ALA A 400 11.42 -0.01 10.55
C ALA A 400 10.75 1.05 9.66
N ALA A 401 11.12 1.14 8.38
CA ALA A 401 10.55 2.07 7.43
C ALA A 401 9.07 1.74 7.11
N LEU A 402 8.73 0.46 6.96
CA LEU A 402 7.34 -0.01 6.82
C LEU A 402 6.52 0.31 8.06
N ALA A 403 7.06 0.10 9.26
CA ALA A 403 6.39 0.42 10.52
C ALA A 403 6.10 1.93 10.63
N GLN A 404 7.07 2.79 10.29
CA GLN A 404 6.85 4.24 10.26
C GLN A 404 5.75 4.61 9.26
N LYS A 405 5.81 4.08 8.04
CA LYS A 405 4.84 4.39 6.98
C LYS A 405 3.43 3.93 7.35
N ARG A 406 3.28 2.76 7.98
CA ARG A 406 1.99 2.28 8.54
C ARG A 406 1.45 3.25 9.60
N ALA A 407 2.29 3.68 10.54
CA ALA A 407 1.90 4.64 11.57
C ALA A 407 1.53 6.03 11.00
N GLU A 408 2.15 6.46 9.90
CA GLU A 408 1.76 7.66 9.16
C GLU A 408 0.39 7.50 8.49
N THR A 409 0.15 6.37 7.84
CA THR A 409 -1.15 6.05 7.21
C THR A 409 -2.26 5.94 8.25
N GLU A 410 -2.01 5.34 9.42
CA GLU A 410 -2.97 5.27 10.53
C GLU A 410 -3.28 6.65 11.11
N ARG A 411 -2.27 7.50 11.30
CA ARG A 411 -2.48 8.91 11.67
C ARG A 411 -3.29 9.65 10.61
N ALA A 412 -3.02 9.43 9.34
CA ALA A 412 -3.78 10.04 8.25
C ALA A 412 -5.24 9.56 8.23
N LEU A 413 -5.50 8.26 8.46
CA LEU A 413 -6.85 7.71 8.61
C LEU A 413 -7.60 8.39 9.77
N SER A 414 -6.95 8.52 10.92
CA SER A 414 -7.54 9.18 12.09
C SER A 414 -7.84 10.66 11.82
N THR A 415 -6.88 11.41 11.28
CA THR A 415 -7.02 12.85 10.99
C THR A 415 -8.09 13.14 9.93
N ASN A 416 -8.37 12.18 9.04
CA ASN A 416 -9.40 12.32 8.00
C ASN A 416 -10.75 11.70 8.40
N GLY A 417 -10.94 11.27 9.66
CA GLY A 417 -12.19 10.67 10.13
C GLY A 417 -12.53 9.34 9.46
N CYS A 418 -11.51 8.60 9.00
CA CYS A 418 -11.67 7.33 8.30
C CYS A 418 -11.79 6.11 9.25
N SER A 419 -11.82 6.33 10.56
CA SER A 419 -11.84 5.28 11.61
C SER A 419 -13.22 4.72 11.97
#